data_AF-A0A2E4T3U7-F1
#
_entry.id   AF-A0A2E4T3U7-F1
#
_cell.length_a   1.000
_cell.length_b   1.000
_cell.length_c   1.000
_cell.angle_alpha   90.00
_cell.angle_beta   90.00
_cell.angle_gamma   90.00
#
_symmetry.space_group_name_H-M   'P 1'
#
loop_
_entity.id
_entity.type
_entity.pdbx_description
1 polymer ?
#
loop_
_entity_poly.entity_id
_entity_poly.type
_entity_poly.pdbx_seq_one_letter_code
_entity_poly.pdbx_strand_id
1 'polypeptide(L)' 'MAKNGQCYVLKLKNGKWYVGYTTKGIERILDHIDENGAKWTKKYAPVKPIPWSQTA' A
#
# COMPACT_ATOMS: atom_id res chain seq x y z
N MET A 1 12.41 -17.38 -14.27
CA MET A 1 12.97 -16.56 -13.17
C MET A 1 11.82 -16.10 -12.28
N ALA A 2 11.71 -16.58 -11.05
CA ALA A 2 10.70 -16.06 -10.12
C ALA A 2 11.08 -14.62 -9.75
N LYS A 3 10.15 -13.66 -9.90
CA LYS A 3 10.36 -12.29 -9.44
C LYS A 3 10.11 -12.24 -7.93
N ASN A 4 11.10 -11.84 -7.16
CA ASN A 4 10.92 -11.56 -5.73
C ASN A 4 9.94 -10.40 -5.56
N GLY A 5 9.02 -10.50 -4.62
CA GLY A 5 8.07 -9.44 -4.27
C GLY A 5 8.21 -8.98 -2.82
N GLN A 6 7.50 -7.92 -2.50
CA GLN A 6 7.56 -7.22 -1.23
C GLN A 6 6.18 -7.19 -0.58
N CYS A 7 6.12 -7.52 0.71
CA CYS A 7 4.95 -7.25 1.55
C CYS A 7 5.04 -5.83 2.11
N TYR A 8 3.90 -5.15 2.22
CA TYR A 8 3.82 -3.81 2.81
C TYR A 8 2.50 -3.64 3.58
N VAL A 9 2.50 -2.67 4.50
CA VAL A 9 1.35 -2.30 5.30
C VAL A 9 1.06 -0.81 5.10
N LEU A 10 -0.20 -0.48 4.79
CA LEU A 10 -0.69 0.90 4.71
C LEU A 10 -1.59 1.19 5.90
N LYS A 11 -1.32 2.31 6.57
CA LYS A 11 -2.25 2.91 7.52
C LYS A 11 -3.30 3.71 6.74
N LEU A 12 -4.57 3.47 7.04
CA LEU A 12 -5.71 4.10 6.38
C LEU A 12 -6.46 5.01 7.34
N LYS A 13 -7.34 5.85 6.80
CA LYS A 13 -8.28 6.64 7.60
C LYS A 13 -9.14 5.75 8.52
N ASN A 14 -9.65 6.35 9.59
CA ASN A 14 -10.55 5.71 10.57
C ASN A 14 -9.91 4.52 11.32
N GLY A 15 -8.58 4.57 11.53
CA GLY A 15 -7.85 3.54 12.26
C GLY A 15 -7.80 2.18 11.55
N LYS A 16 -8.01 2.15 10.23
CA LYS A 16 -7.97 0.93 9.42
C LYS A 16 -6.58 0.68 8.84
N TRP A 17 -6.36 -0.54 8.37
CA TRP A 17 -5.10 -0.98 7.80
C TRP A 17 -5.34 -1.77 6.51
N TYR A 18 -4.32 -1.82 5.65
CA TYR A 18 -4.27 -2.68 4.47
C TYR A 18 -2.91 -3.36 4.40
N VAL A 19 -2.91 -4.66 4.13
CA VAL A 19 -1.68 -5.44 3.91
C VAL A 19 -1.68 -5.88 2.45
N GLY A 20 -0.58 -5.63 1.76
CA GLY A 20 -0.44 -5.95 0.34
C GLY A 20 0.87 -6.67 0.04
N TYR A 21 0.87 -7.44 -1.05
CA TYR A 21 2.05 -8.02 -1.65
C TYR A 21 2.16 -7.51 -3.09
N THR A 22 3.38 -7.21 -3.54
CA THR A 22 3.61 -6.73 -4.91
C THR A 22 5.01 -7.08 -5.41
N THR A 23 5.12 -7.38 -6.69
CA THR A 23 6.41 -7.44 -7.41
C THR A 23 6.72 -6.13 -8.16
N LYS A 24 5.83 -5.12 -8.08
CA LYS A 24 5.98 -3.80 -8.72
C LYS A 24 6.55 -2.72 -7.79
N GLY A 25 6.88 -3.08 -6.54
CA GLY A 25 7.41 -2.16 -5.55
C GLY A 25 6.48 -0.96 -5.30
N ILE A 26 7.06 0.25 -5.29
CA ILE A 26 6.41 1.50 -4.89
C ILE A 26 5.27 1.92 -5.81
N GLU A 27 5.28 1.53 -7.09
CA GLU A 27 4.21 1.84 -8.05
C GLU A 27 2.84 1.38 -7.52
N ARG A 28 2.81 0.20 -6.89
CA ARG A 28 1.57 -0.34 -6.33
C ARG A 28 1.04 0.47 -5.15
N ILE A 29 1.94 1.11 -4.39
CA ILE A 29 1.57 2.01 -3.29
C ILE A 29 0.99 3.30 -3.85
N LEU A 30 1.55 3.83 -4.94
CA LEU A 30 1.03 5.01 -5.63
C LEU A 30 -0.37 4.77 -6.19
N ASP A 31 -0.65 3.59 -6.77
CA ASP A 31 -2.02 3.23 -7.21
C ASP A 31 -3.05 3.37 -6.09
N HIS A 32 -2.67 3.03 -4.84
CA HIS A 32 -3.57 3.17 -3.69
C HIS A 32 -3.78 4.62 -3.26
N ILE A 33 -2.85 5.52 -3.56
CA ILE A 33 -2.95 6.96 -3.29
C ILE A 33 -3.85 7.63 -4.34
N ASP A 34 -3.70 7.24 -5.61
CA ASP A 34 -4.38 7.85 -6.76
C ASP A 34 -5.77 7.26 -7.02
N GLU A 35 -6.40 6.70 -5.98
CA GLU A 35 -7.73 6.08 -6.02
C GLU A 35 -7.88 4.91 -7.03
N ASN A 36 -6.80 4.43 -7.64
CA ASN A 36 -6.77 3.26 -8.52
C ASN A 36 -6.50 1.95 -7.74
N GLY A 37 -6.48 2.03 -6.41
CA GLY A 37 -6.21 0.92 -5.52
C GLY A 37 -7.34 -0.09 -5.35
N ALA A 38 -7.13 -1.02 -4.41
CA ALA A 38 -8.12 -2.02 -4.04
C ALA A 38 -9.41 -1.37 -3.51
N LYS A 39 -10.55 -2.07 -3.62
CA LYS A 39 -11.84 -1.61 -3.08
C LYS A 39 -11.75 -1.15 -1.62
N TRP A 40 -10.90 -1.81 -0.82
CA TRP A 40 -10.67 -1.44 0.57
C TRP A 40 -10.02 -0.07 0.75
N THR A 41 -8.98 0.24 -0.03
CA THR A 41 -8.30 1.54 0.04
C THR A 41 -9.10 2.66 -0.64
N LYS A 42 -10.00 2.32 -1.57
CA LYS A 42 -11.00 3.26 -2.09
C LYS A 42 -12.01 3.65 -1.00
N LYS A 43 -12.46 2.67 -0.20
CA LYS A 43 -13.38 2.92 0.93
C LYS A 43 -12.70 3.66 2.09
N TYR A 44 -11.43 3.34 2.36
CA TYR A 44 -10.63 3.96 3.41
C TYR A 44 -9.29 4.42 2.82
N ALA A 45 -9.21 5.69 2.42
CA ALA A 45 -8.00 6.24 1.80
C ALA A 45 -6.77 6.11 2.72
N PRO A 46 -5.55 5.92 2.16
CA PRO A 46 -4.31 6.01 2.91
C PRO A 46 -4.16 7.35 3.66
N VAL A 47 -3.54 7.32 4.85
CA VAL A 47 -3.21 8.57 5.57
C VAL A 47 -2.05 9.30 4.88
N LYS A 48 -2.10 10.64 4.81
CA LYS A 48 -1.02 11.47 4.26
C LYS A 48 -0.29 12.24 5.39
N PRO A 49 1.04 12.42 5.30
CA PRO A 49 1.95 11.72 4.39
C PRO A 49 2.00 10.22 4.72
N ILE A 50 2.25 9.35 3.74
CA ILE A 50 2.44 7.91 3.99
C ILE A 50 3.82 7.74 4.63
N PRO A 51 3.92 7.32 5.90
CA PRO A 51 5.22 7.02 6.51
C PRO A 51 5.78 5.76 5.84
N TRP A 52 7.02 5.82 5.35
CA TRP A 52 7.70 4.67 4.79
C TRP A 52 8.85 4.24 5.71
N SER A 53 8.95 2.94 5.95
CA SER A 53 10.08 2.30 6.63
C SER A 53 10.30 0.93 6.02
N GLN A 54 11.51 0.65 5.56
CA GLN A 54 11.91 -0.70 5.20
C GLN A 54 12.47 -1.38 6.44
N THR A 55 11.93 -2.55 6.76
CA THR A 55 12.55 -3.45 7.75
C THR A 55 13.70 -4.18 7.05
N ALA A 56 14.85 -4.22 7.72
CA ALA A 56 16.06 -4.91 7.25
C ALA A 56 15.86 -6.43 7.18
#